data_AF-A0A1G2ZFR7-F1
#
_entry.id   AF-A0A1G2ZFR7-F1
#
_cell.length_a   1.000
_cell.length_b   1.000
_cell.length_c   1.000
_cell.angle_alpha   90.00
_cell.angle_beta   90.00
_cell.angle_gamma   90.00
#
_symmetry.space_group_name_H-M   'P 1'
#
loop_
_entity.id
_entity.type
_entity.pdbx_description
1 polymer ?
#
loop_
_entity_poly.entity_id
_entity_poly.type
_entity_poly.pdbx_seq_one_letter_code
_entity_poly.pdbx_strand_id
1 'polypeptide(L)'
;MFAILILTAVIYADEIKVGDRIELTLKNDNSFRGTVKEVSEDYITLDITFEYPSLNGTLSLKRSFISGVSLLGTIDPDTLKEVLAQKEKVKRLVDKQNSEIKQDKEQQIQQAEKASLDEAEAATEAAKKEDESKKQKSLAEQVDDLAKSLKIVEEFPPGDKWSEAEYKKLKDQFITIKVTLNKEEQRFVENFDIWKKGVEYSEKLKKATEQKPTEEKK
;
A
#
# COMPACT_ATOMS: atom_id res chain seq x y z
N MET A 1 3.85 -13.06 -58.22
CA MET A 1 3.49 -13.50 -56.86
C MET A 1 4.67 -14.33 -56.36
N PHE A 2 5.63 -13.70 -55.66
CA PHE A 2 6.85 -14.38 -55.22
C PHE A 2 6.58 -15.03 -53.86
N ALA A 3 6.58 -16.36 -53.84
CA ALA A 3 6.60 -17.13 -52.60
C ALA A 3 8.05 -17.11 -52.07
N ILE A 4 8.30 -16.32 -51.02
CA ILE A 4 9.57 -16.34 -50.30
C ILE A 4 9.55 -17.60 -49.43
N LEU A 5 10.27 -18.63 -49.87
CA LEU A 5 10.54 -19.83 -49.09
C LEU A 5 11.59 -19.46 -48.03
N ILE A 6 11.15 -19.13 -46.82
CA ILE A 6 12.05 -18.92 -45.68
C ILE A 6 12.52 -20.30 -45.24
N LEU A 7 13.74 -20.66 -45.64
CA LEU A 7 14.43 -21.86 -45.16
C LEU A 7 14.78 -21.62 -43.68
N THR A 8 13.94 -22.07 -42.76
CA THR A 8 14.29 -22.10 -41.33
C THR A 8 15.24 -23.27 -41.10
N ALA A 9 16.54 -22.99 -41.13
CA ALA A 9 17.52 -23.92 -40.60
C ALA A 9 17.19 -24.14 -39.11
N VAL A 10 16.76 -25.36 -38.77
CA VAL A 10 16.58 -25.75 -37.37
C VAL A 10 17.97 -25.88 -36.78
N ILE A 11 18.42 -24.82 -36.11
CA ILE A 11 19.70 -24.82 -35.40
C ILE A 11 19.47 -25.53 -34.06
N TYR A 12 20.25 -26.56 -33.79
CA TYR A 12 20.22 -27.23 -32.48
C TYR A 12 20.76 -26.26 -31.41
N ALA A 13 20.21 -26.33 -30.21
CA ALA A 13 20.56 -25.43 -29.10
C ALA A 13 22.06 -25.43 -28.71
N ASP A 14 22.84 -26.36 -29.24
CA ASP A 14 24.27 -26.53 -28.97
C ASP A 14 25.18 -25.67 -29.85
N GLU A 15 24.65 -25.01 -30.90
CA GLU A 15 25.44 -24.11 -31.75
C GLU A 15 25.34 -22.63 -31.33
N ILE A 16 24.56 -22.32 -30.30
CA ILE A 16 24.32 -20.95 -29.82
C ILE A 16 25.53 -20.44 -29.04
N LYS A 17 26.01 -19.24 -29.35
CA LYS A 17 27.10 -18.59 -28.63
C LYS A 17 26.62 -17.37 -27.85
N VAL A 18 27.35 -17.06 -26.77
CA VAL A 18 27.17 -15.80 -26.05
C VAL A 18 27.43 -14.64 -27.01
N GLY A 19 26.50 -13.69 -27.05
CA GLY A 19 26.50 -12.54 -27.96
C GLY A 19 25.59 -12.71 -29.18
N ASP A 20 25.13 -13.93 -29.49
CA ASP A 20 24.20 -14.15 -30.60
C ASP A 20 22.84 -13.54 -30.30
N ARG A 21 22.21 -12.92 -31.29
CA ARG A 21 20.80 -12.55 -31.19
C ARG A 21 19.97 -13.73 -31.67
N ILE A 22 19.01 -14.18 -30.86
CA ILE A 22 18.20 -15.35 -31.18
C ILE A 22 16.73 -15.12 -30.87
N GLU A 23 15.87 -15.89 -31.53
CA GLU A 23 14.48 -16.12 -31.17
C GLU A 23 14.34 -17.53 -30.62
N LEU A 24 13.91 -17.64 -29.36
CA LEU A 24 13.57 -18.89 -28.70
C LEU A 24 12.06 -19.12 -28.82
N THR A 25 11.66 -20.25 -29.40
CA THR A 25 10.28 -20.72 -29.40
C THR A 25 10.10 -21.74 -28.29
N LEU A 26 9.05 -21.59 -27.49
CA LEU A 26 8.70 -22.49 -26.41
C LEU A 26 7.72 -23.58 -26.88
N LYS A 27 7.59 -24.65 -26.10
CA LYS A 27 6.63 -25.74 -26.35
C LYS A 27 5.15 -25.32 -26.34
N ASN A 28 4.84 -24.14 -25.80
CA ASN A 28 3.50 -23.57 -25.80
C ASN A 28 3.31 -22.52 -26.91
N ASP A 29 4.17 -22.55 -27.94
CA ASP A 29 4.17 -21.66 -29.10
C ASP A 29 4.46 -20.17 -28.83
N ASN A 30 4.78 -19.81 -27.58
CA ASN A 30 5.29 -18.46 -27.28
C ASN A 30 6.73 -18.30 -27.78
N SER A 31 7.10 -17.09 -28.20
CA SER A 31 8.48 -16.77 -28.56
C SER A 31 9.07 -15.60 -27.77
N PHE A 32 10.37 -15.69 -27.54
CA PHE A 32 11.17 -14.64 -26.92
C PHE A 32 12.37 -14.33 -27.79
N ARG A 33 12.60 -13.05 -28.02
CA ARG A 33 13.79 -12.56 -28.73
C ARG A 33 14.74 -11.97 -27.71
N GLY A 34 16.04 -12.00 -28.02
CA GLY A 34 17.04 -11.34 -27.21
C GLY A 34 18.46 -11.72 -27.60
N THR A 35 19.42 -11.12 -26.90
CA THR A 35 20.84 -11.43 -27.07
C THR A 35 21.29 -12.44 -26.03
N VAL A 36 21.94 -13.50 -26.44
CA VAL A 36 22.40 -14.57 -25.53
C VAL A 36 23.47 -14.01 -24.60
N LYS A 37 23.18 -14.01 -23.31
CA LYS A 37 24.12 -13.59 -22.26
C LYS A 37 24.87 -14.78 -21.67
N GLU A 38 24.21 -15.91 -21.55
CA GLU A 38 24.77 -17.12 -20.95
C GLU A 38 24.09 -18.37 -21.54
N VAL A 39 24.87 -19.42 -21.75
CA VAL A 39 24.41 -20.73 -22.20
C VAL A 39 24.96 -21.77 -21.22
N SER A 40 24.08 -22.50 -20.55
CA SER A 40 24.43 -23.64 -19.70
C SER A 40 23.77 -24.92 -20.22
N GLU A 41 24.10 -26.05 -19.58
CA GLU A 41 23.50 -27.35 -19.89
C GLU A 41 21.97 -27.34 -19.70
N ASP A 42 21.47 -26.60 -18.71
CA ASP A 42 20.04 -26.60 -18.35
C ASP A 42 19.30 -25.33 -18.81
N TYR A 43 19.99 -24.21 -18.97
CA TYR A 43 19.36 -22.90 -19.20
C TYR A 43 20.01 -22.11 -20.34
N ILE A 44 19.21 -21.24 -20.94
CA ILE A 44 19.67 -20.17 -21.83
C ILE A 44 19.21 -18.84 -21.24
N THR A 45 20.13 -17.90 -21.03
CA THR A 45 19.83 -16.56 -20.53
C THR A 45 19.91 -15.56 -21.67
N LEU A 46 18.81 -14.86 -21.92
CA LEU A 46 18.71 -13.77 -22.89
C LEU A 46 18.76 -12.42 -22.19
N ASP A 47 19.46 -11.46 -22.76
CA ASP A 47 19.27 -10.03 -22.54
C ASP A 47 18.16 -9.54 -23.48
N ILE A 48 17.05 -9.11 -22.88
CA ILE A 48 15.85 -8.65 -23.59
C ILE A 48 15.70 -7.13 -23.53
N THR A 49 16.74 -6.41 -23.07
CA THR A 49 16.74 -4.95 -22.87
C THR A 49 16.36 -4.14 -24.12
N PHE A 50 16.62 -4.69 -25.31
CA PHE A 50 16.34 -4.02 -26.59
C PHE A 50 15.09 -4.55 -27.29
N GLU A 51 14.34 -5.46 -26.67
CA GLU A 51 13.19 -6.11 -27.29
C GLU A 51 11.89 -5.43 -26.83
N TYR A 52 11.01 -5.16 -27.80
CA TYR A 52 9.69 -4.58 -27.54
C TYR A 52 8.77 -5.60 -26.82
N PRO A 53 7.98 -5.22 -25.80
CA PRO A 53 7.64 -3.86 -25.33
C PRO A 53 8.57 -3.29 -24.24
N SER A 54 9.89 -3.45 -24.35
CA SER A 54 10.89 -2.87 -23.45
C SER A 54 10.91 -3.47 -22.05
N LEU A 55 10.91 -4.80 -21.96
CA LEU A 55 11.28 -5.48 -20.72
C LEU A 55 12.79 -5.24 -20.51
N ASN A 56 13.15 -4.24 -19.69
CA ASN A 56 14.54 -4.05 -19.30
C ASN A 56 14.93 -5.19 -18.34
N GLY A 57 15.68 -6.17 -18.82
CA GLY A 57 16.13 -7.27 -17.97
C GLY A 57 16.72 -8.43 -18.72
N THR A 58 16.98 -9.48 -17.95
CA THR A 58 17.44 -10.77 -18.44
C THR A 58 16.35 -11.82 -18.23
N LEU A 59 16.17 -12.70 -19.20
CA LEU A 59 15.24 -13.82 -19.14
C LEU A 59 16.02 -15.13 -19.23
N SER A 60 15.96 -15.95 -18.17
CA SER A 60 16.56 -17.28 -18.16
C SER A 60 15.48 -18.34 -18.38
N LEU A 61 15.63 -19.13 -19.44
CA LEU A 61 14.68 -20.18 -19.84
C LEU A 61 15.34 -21.55 -19.74
N LYS A 62 14.64 -22.53 -19.16
CA LYS A 62 15.10 -23.93 -19.17
C LYS A 62 15.03 -24.48 -20.59
N ARG A 63 16.10 -25.16 -21.03
CA ARG A 63 16.16 -25.83 -22.33
C ARG A 63 15.02 -26.83 -22.53
N SER A 64 14.56 -27.48 -21.46
CA SER A 64 13.43 -28.42 -21.49
C SER A 64 12.11 -27.81 -21.98
N PHE A 65 11.95 -26.49 -21.92
CA PHE A 65 10.76 -25.76 -22.38
C PHE A 65 10.91 -25.17 -23.78
N ILE A 66 12.12 -25.20 -24.35
CA ILE A 66 12.42 -24.65 -25.67
C ILE A 66 12.10 -25.73 -26.72
N SER A 67 11.28 -25.38 -27.71
CA SER A 67 10.93 -26.23 -28.84
C SER A 67 11.74 -25.87 -30.10
N GLY A 68 12.22 -24.63 -30.21
CA GLY A 68 12.98 -24.17 -31.37
C GLY A 68 13.87 -22.97 -31.06
N VAL A 69 14.94 -22.84 -31.85
CA VAL A 69 15.88 -21.72 -31.78
C VAL A 69 16.11 -21.22 -33.20
N SER A 70 15.98 -19.92 -33.41
CA SER A 70 16.34 -19.25 -34.66
C SER A 70 17.38 -18.19 -34.41
N LEU A 71 18.49 -18.23 -35.16
CA LEU A 71 19.46 -17.14 -35.14
C LEU A 71 18.84 -15.91 -35.82
N LEU A 72 18.89 -14.77 -35.14
CA LEU A 72 18.51 -13.49 -35.71
C LEU A 72 19.78 -12.79 -36.22
N GLY A 73 19.68 -12.13 -37.37
CA GLY A 73 20.77 -11.30 -37.87
C GLY A 73 21.16 -10.21 -36.86
N THR A 74 22.40 -9.73 -36.98
CA THR A 74 22.87 -8.56 -36.22
C THR A 74 21.91 -7.39 -36.42
N ILE A 75 21.61 -6.66 -35.35
CA ILE A 75 20.82 -5.44 -35.44
C ILE A 75 21.54 -4.48 -36.36
N ASP A 76 20.87 -4.06 -37.43
CA ASP A 76 21.42 -3.06 -38.33
C ASP A 76 21.72 -1.76 -37.53
N PRO A 77 22.87 -1.11 -37.75
CA PRO A 77 23.25 0.09 -37.01
C PRO A 77 22.20 1.20 -37.04
N ASP A 78 21.41 1.32 -38.10
CA ASP A 78 20.36 2.31 -38.20
C ASP A 78 19.12 1.91 -37.39
N THR A 79 18.79 0.62 -37.34
CA THR A 79 17.74 0.10 -36.43
C THR A 79 18.12 0.31 -34.96
N LEU A 80 19.40 0.13 -34.61
CA LEU A 80 19.88 0.39 -33.25
C LEU A 80 19.73 1.87 -32.86
N LYS A 81 20.06 2.79 -33.78
CA LYS A 81 19.84 4.23 -33.55
C LYS A 81 18.37 4.56 -33.33
N GLU A 82 17.46 3.97 -34.09
CA GLU A 82 16.02 4.17 -33.91
C GLU A 82 15.53 3.68 -32.55
N VAL A 83 15.95 2.48 -32.12
CA VAL A 83 15.59 1.91 -30.80
C VAL A 83 16.13 2.79 -29.67
N LEU A 84 17.37 3.26 -29.77
CA LEU A 84 17.96 4.19 -28.79
C LEU A 84 17.21 5.53 -28.76
N ALA A 85 16.86 6.08 -29.91
CA ALA A 85 16.09 7.33 -30.01
C ALA A 85 14.68 7.18 -29.42
N GLN A 86 14.02 6.03 -29.62
CA GLN A 86 12.73 5.73 -28.98
C GLN A 86 12.88 5.62 -27.46
N LYS A 87 13.91 4.92 -26.97
CA LYS A 87 14.19 4.79 -25.53
C LYS A 87 14.43 6.14 -24.88
N GLU A 88 15.14 7.04 -25.56
CA GLU A 88 15.38 8.39 -25.07
C GLU A 88 14.08 9.22 -25.02
N LYS A 89 13.22 9.11 -26.04
CA LYS A 89 11.89 9.76 -26.03
C LYS A 89 11.02 9.27 -24.88
N VAL A 90 10.95 7.95 -24.66
CA VAL A 90 10.19 7.37 -23.54
C VAL A 90 10.75 7.83 -22.21
N LYS A 91 12.09 7.84 -22.05
CA LYS A 91 12.73 8.34 -20.83
C LYS A 91 12.36 9.80 -20.56
N ARG A 92 12.42 10.68 -21.57
CA ARG A 92 12.03 12.09 -21.43
C ARG A 92 10.56 12.25 -21.03
N LEU A 93 9.66 11.42 -21.57
CA LEU A 93 8.24 11.46 -21.20
C LEU A 93 8.02 11.02 -19.74
N VAL A 94 8.68 9.95 -19.31
CA VAL A 94 8.61 9.46 -17.94
C VAL A 94 9.20 10.48 -16.96
N ASP A 95 10.36 11.06 -17.28
CA ASP A 95 11.00 12.08 -16.44
C ASP A 95 10.11 13.33 -16.32
N LYS A 96 9.45 13.74 -17.43
CA LYS A 96 8.48 14.84 -17.42
C LYS A 96 7.27 14.52 -16.52
N GLN A 97 6.65 13.35 -16.68
CA GLN A 97 5.52 12.94 -15.83
C GLN A 97 5.92 12.86 -14.35
N ASN A 98 7.09 12.32 -14.05
CA ASN A 98 7.59 12.25 -12.68
C ASN A 98 7.82 13.65 -12.08
N SER A 99 8.29 14.60 -12.89
CA SER A 99 8.46 15.99 -12.46
C SER A 99 7.12 16.68 -12.19
N GLU A 100 6.11 16.45 -13.02
CA GLU A 100 4.75 16.96 -12.82
C GLU A 100 4.13 16.39 -11.54
N ILE A 101 4.20 15.06 -11.35
CA ILE A 101 3.72 14.39 -10.13
C ILE A 101 4.41 14.94 -8.88
N LYS A 102 5.72 15.23 -8.95
CA LYS A 102 6.47 15.78 -7.82
C LYS A 102 5.99 17.20 -7.49
N GLN A 103 5.78 18.04 -8.51
CA GLN A 103 5.26 19.40 -8.32
C GLN A 103 3.84 19.38 -7.74
N ASP A 104 2.96 18.52 -8.24
CA ASP A 104 1.59 18.40 -7.74
C ASP A 104 1.56 17.95 -6.27
N LYS A 105 2.41 16.99 -5.89
CA LYS A 105 2.56 16.55 -4.50
C LYS A 105 3.07 17.68 -3.60
N GLU A 106 4.06 18.43 -4.05
CA GLU A 106 4.63 19.54 -3.29
C GLU A 106 3.62 20.68 -3.08
N GLN A 107 2.81 20.98 -4.09
CA GLN A 107 1.69 21.91 -3.97
C GLN A 107 0.60 21.40 -3.01
N GLN A 108 0.25 20.12 -3.07
CA GLN A 108 -0.71 19.53 -2.12
C GLN A 108 -0.21 19.58 -0.68
N ILE A 109 1.08 19.32 -0.45
CA ILE A 109 1.69 19.42 0.89
C ILE A 109 1.62 20.87 1.38
N GLN A 110 2.00 21.85 0.55
CA GLN A 110 1.93 23.28 0.93
C GLN A 110 0.50 23.76 1.20
N GLN A 111 -0.49 23.25 0.44
CA GLN A 111 -1.91 23.57 0.68
C GLN A 111 -2.41 22.93 1.98
N ALA A 112 -2.02 21.68 2.26
CA ALA A 112 -2.36 21.01 3.52
C ALA A 112 -1.71 21.69 4.73
N GLU A 113 -0.45 22.13 4.61
CA GLU A 113 0.25 22.88 5.64
C GLU A 113 -0.43 24.23 5.90
N LYS A 114 -0.81 24.97 4.85
CA LYS A 114 -1.58 26.22 5.00
C LYS A 114 -2.93 26.00 5.66
N ALA A 115 -3.68 24.99 5.24
CA ALA A 115 -4.96 24.64 5.87
C ALA A 115 -4.78 24.27 7.35
N SER A 116 -3.71 23.57 7.71
CA SER A 116 -3.41 23.22 9.11
C SER A 116 -3.00 24.43 9.96
N LEU A 117 -2.32 25.42 9.36
CA LEU A 117 -1.97 26.67 10.02
C LEU A 117 -3.21 27.54 10.23
N ASP A 118 -4.09 27.63 9.23
CA ASP A 118 -5.36 28.36 9.33
C ASP A 118 -6.30 27.71 10.37
N GLU A 119 -6.35 26.37 10.45
CA GLU A 119 -7.06 25.64 11.51
C GLU A 119 -6.44 25.86 12.90
N ALA A 120 -5.11 25.93 13.00
CA ALA A 120 -4.42 26.20 14.27
C ALA A 120 -4.61 27.65 14.75
N GLU A 121 -4.65 28.63 13.82
CA GLU A 121 -4.98 30.02 14.11
C GLU A 121 -6.46 30.17 14.53
N ALA A 122 -7.38 29.51 13.83
CA ALA A 122 -8.79 29.48 14.22
C ALA A 122 -9.01 28.79 15.58
N ALA A 123 -8.26 27.73 15.88
CA ALA A 123 -8.31 27.05 17.17
C ALA A 123 -7.72 27.89 18.31
N THR A 124 -6.66 28.68 18.06
CA THR A 124 -6.09 29.60 19.06
C THR A 124 -6.96 30.85 19.26
N GLU A 125 -7.67 31.33 18.25
CA GLU A 125 -8.63 32.42 18.38
C GLU A 125 -9.93 31.95 19.09
N ALA A 126 -10.36 30.71 18.85
CA ALA A 126 -11.42 30.05 19.62
C ALA A 126 -11.01 29.78 21.09
N ALA A 127 -9.77 29.36 21.32
CA ALA A 127 -9.23 29.16 22.67
C ALA A 127 -9.12 30.47 23.46
N LYS A 128 -8.76 31.60 22.80
CA LYS A 128 -8.77 32.93 23.42
C LYS A 128 -10.17 33.45 23.75
N LYS A 129 -11.22 33.02 23.03
CA LYS A 129 -12.62 33.31 23.39
C LYS A 129 -13.19 32.36 24.46
N GLU A 130 -12.57 31.21 24.69
CA GLU A 130 -12.97 30.27 25.76
C GLU A 130 -12.36 30.57 27.14
N ASP A 131 -11.25 31.31 27.20
CA ASP A 131 -10.53 31.54 28.47
C ASP A 131 -11.23 32.52 29.43
N GLU A 132 -12.19 33.33 28.96
CA GLU A 132 -13.07 34.15 29.82
C GLU A 132 -14.41 33.49 30.16
N SER A 133 -14.77 32.36 29.52
CA SER A 133 -16.06 31.66 29.73
C SER A 133 -15.93 30.34 30.54
N LYS A 134 -14.73 29.77 30.65
CA LYS A 134 -14.48 28.47 31.30
C LYS A 134 -14.39 28.46 32.82
N LYS A 135 -14.75 29.54 33.52
CA LYS A 135 -14.85 29.54 35.00
C LYS A 135 -16.25 29.28 35.57
N GLN A 136 -17.28 29.09 34.75
CA GLN A 136 -18.66 28.85 35.26
C GLN A 136 -19.47 27.73 34.59
N LYS A 137 -18.89 26.93 33.69
CA LYS A 137 -19.56 25.76 33.06
C LYS A 137 -19.13 24.39 33.59
N SER A 138 -18.32 24.33 34.64
CA SER A 138 -17.52 23.12 34.94
C SER A 138 -18.15 22.04 35.83
N LEU A 139 -19.48 22.00 36.05
CA LEU A 139 -20.08 20.90 36.82
C LEU A 139 -21.27 20.23 36.12
N ALA A 140 -22.16 20.99 35.48
CA ALA A 140 -23.34 20.39 34.84
C ALA A 140 -22.97 19.54 33.61
N GLU A 141 -22.06 20.03 32.75
CA GLU A 141 -21.57 19.28 31.58
C GLU A 141 -20.73 18.06 32.02
N GLN A 142 -19.96 18.17 33.12
CA GLN A 142 -19.20 17.03 33.66
C GLN A 142 -20.11 15.94 34.24
N VAL A 143 -21.24 16.31 34.88
CA VAL A 143 -22.21 15.34 35.41
C VAL A 143 -22.98 14.65 34.28
N ASP A 144 -23.35 15.37 33.21
CA ASP A 144 -24.04 14.78 32.06
C ASP A 144 -23.12 13.82 31.28
N ASP A 145 -21.86 14.19 31.08
CA ASP A 145 -20.85 13.32 30.47
C ASP A 145 -20.55 12.08 31.33
N LEU A 146 -20.51 12.25 32.65
CA LEU A 146 -20.35 11.13 33.59
C LEU A 146 -21.54 10.16 33.50
N ALA A 147 -22.78 10.68 33.52
CA ALA A 147 -23.99 9.87 33.44
C ALA A 147 -24.05 9.09 32.11
N LYS A 148 -23.69 9.72 30.99
CA LYS A 148 -23.58 9.04 29.68
C LYS A 148 -22.51 7.96 29.69
N SER A 149 -21.33 8.24 30.27
CA SER A 149 -20.24 7.26 30.34
C SER A 149 -20.59 6.02 31.16
N LEU A 150 -21.31 6.19 32.28
CA LEU A 150 -21.76 5.06 33.10
C LEU A 150 -22.83 4.23 32.38
N LYS A 151 -23.78 4.88 31.70
CA LYS A 151 -24.81 4.19 30.92
C LYS A 151 -24.22 3.34 29.78
N ILE A 152 -23.20 3.85 29.10
CA ILE A 152 -22.51 3.11 28.04
C ILE A 152 -21.74 1.90 28.62
N VAL A 153 -21.19 2.01 29.82
CA VAL A 153 -20.55 0.86 30.50
C VAL A 153 -21.57 -0.18 30.96
N GLU A 154 -22.78 0.24 31.34
CA GLU A 154 -23.88 -0.69 31.61
C GLU A 154 -24.34 -1.43 30.34
N GLU A 155 -24.40 -0.73 29.20
CA GLU A 155 -24.75 -1.33 27.90
C GLU A 155 -23.64 -2.26 27.38
N PHE A 156 -22.38 -1.93 27.65
CA PHE A 156 -21.20 -2.70 27.24
C PHE A 156 -20.31 -3.03 28.45
N PRO A 157 -20.64 -4.05 29.26
CA PRO A 157 -19.88 -4.36 30.46
C PRO A 157 -18.45 -4.81 30.12
N PRO A 158 -17.42 -4.33 30.84
CA PRO A 158 -16.04 -4.71 30.58
C PRO A 158 -15.85 -6.21 30.78
N GLY A 159 -15.29 -6.87 29.77
CA GLY A 159 -15.05 -8.31 29.76
C GLY A 159 -14.46 -8.75 28.42
N ASP A 160 -14.43 -10.06 28.17
CA ASP A 160 -13.77 -10.61 26.97
C ASP A 160 -14.40 -10.11 25.66
N LYS A 161 -15.72 -9.90 25.64
CA LYS A 161 -16.46 -9.41 24.46
C LYS A 161 -16.32 -7.90 24.23
N TRP A 162 -16.18 -7.11 25.29
CA TRP A 162 -16.13 -5.64 25.22
C TRP A 162 -14.87 -5.15 25.91
N SER A 163 -13.80 -5.07 25.13
CA SER A 163 -12.46 -4.73 25.60
C SER A 163 -11.74 -3.85 24.59
N GLU A 164 -10.63 -3.23 25.03
CA GLU A 164 -9.76 -2.48 24.10
C GLU A 164 -9.17 -3.39 23.01
N ALA A 165 -8.92 -4.66 23.32
CA ALA A 165 -8.42 -5.64 22.36
C ALA A 165 -9.49 -5.94 21.29
N GLU A 166 -10.75 -6.12 21.68
CA GLU A 166 -11.83 -6.37 20.74
C GLU A 166 -12.16 -5.11 19.91
N TYR A 167 -12.08 -3.91 20.50
CA TYR A 167 -12.21 -2.66 19.73
C TYR A 167 -11.19 -2.56 18.60
N LYS A 168 -9.91 -2.86 18.85
CA LYS A 168 -8.86 -2.83 17.81
C LYS A 168 -9.17 -3.82 16.71
N LYS A 169 -9.59 -5.03 17.07
CA LYS A 169 -9.99 -6.07 16.11
C LYS A 169 -11.21 -5.67 15.27
N LEU A 170 -12.26 -5.10 15.87
CA LEU A 170 -13.45 -4.62 15.15
C LEU A 170 -13.11 -3.46 14.21
N LYS A 171 -12.25 -2.53 14.66
CA LYS A 171 -11.78 -1.40 13.85
C LYS A 171 -10.96 -1.86 12.64
N ASP A 172 -10.05 -2.81 12.83
CA ASP A 172 -9.26 -3.41 11.75
C ASP A 172 -10.15 -4.21 10.78
N GLN A 173 -11.13 -4.95 11.29
CA GLN A 173 -12.10 -5.66 10.44
C GLN A 173 -12.94 -4.71 9.58
N PHE A 174 -13.34 -3.57 10.13
CA PHE A 174 -14.13 -2.57 9.41
C PHE A 174 -13.31 -1.79 8.38
N ILE A 175 -12.12 -1.31 8.76
CA ILE A 175 -11.28 -0.44 7.91
C ILE A 175 -10.48 -1.26 6.88
N THR A 176 -9.89 -2.38 7.30
CA THR A 176 -8.95 -3.15 6.47
C THR A 176 -9.63 -4.25 5.67
N ILE A 177 -10.58 -4.97 6.29
CA ILE A 177 -11.19 -6.17 5.71
C ILE A 177 -12.58 -5.87 5.10
N LYS A 178 -13.11 -4.65 5.32
CA LYS A 178 -14.43 -4.20 4.86
C LYS A 178 -15.57 -5.15 5.30
N VAL A 179 -15.42 -5.77 6.46
CA VAL A 179 -16.49 -6.57 7.06
C VAL A 179 -17.51 -5.63 7.71
N THR A 180 -18.78 -5.81 7.39
CA THR A 180 -19.86 -5.06 8.00
C THR A 180 -20.01 -5.46 9.47
N LEU A 181 -19.79 -4.51 10.38
CA LEU A 181 -20.06 -4.67 11.80
C LEU A 181 -21.55 -4.83 12.05
N ASN A 182 -21.92 -5.63 13.05
CA ASN A 182 -23.30 -5.68 13.49
C ASN A 182 -23.68 -4.40 14.27
N LYS A 183 -24.98 -4.17 14.50
CA LYS A 183 -25.46 -2.93 15.13
C LYS A 183 -24.90 -2.68 16.54
N GLU A 184 -24.60 -3.74 17.30
CA GLU A 184 -24.05 -3.62 18.65
C GLU A 184 -22.55 -3.26 18.59
N GLU A 185 -21.79 -3.95 17.73
CA GLU A 185 -20.36 -3.69 17.49
C GLU A 185 -20.13 -2.28 16.95
N GLN A 186 -20.97 -1.83 16.02
CA GLN A 186 -20.90 -0.48 15.49
C GLN A 186 -21.13 0.56 16.59
N ARG A 187 -22.17 0.38 17.42
CA ARG A 187 -22.42 1.26 18.58
C ARG A 187 -21.27 1.27 19.57
N PHE A 188 -20.65 0.11 19.83
CA PHE A 188 -19.48 0.02 20.69
C PHE A 188 -18.28 0.77 20.11
N VAL A 189 -17.99 0.60 18.82
CA VAL A 189 -16.89 1.31 18.12
C VAL A 189 -17.12 2.82 18.10
N GLU A 190 -18.36 3.28 17.88
CA GLU A 190 -18.73 4.70 17.88
C GLU A 190 -18.63 5.33 19.28
N ASN A 191 -18.89 4.58 20.34
CA ASN A 191 -18.91 5.08 21.72
C ASN A 191 -17.68 4.65 22.54
N PHE A 192 -16.63 4.11 21.91
CA PHE A 192 -15.48 3.54 22.62
C PHE A 192 -14.78 4.54 23.54
N ASP A 193 -14.63 5.80 23.13
CA ASP A 193 -13.98 6.83 23.95
C ASP A 193 -14.80 7.19 25.20
N ILE A 194 -16.12 7.19 25.09
CA ILE A 194 -17.06 7.42 26.20
C ILE A 194 -17.05 6.20 27.13
N TRP A 195 -17.05 5.00 26.56
CA TRP A 195 -16.95 3.73 27.29
C TRP A 195 -15.66 3.65 28.11
N LYS A 196 -14.51 3.95 27.50
CA LYS A 196 -13.20 3.92 28.15
C LYS A 196 -13.15 4.84 29.37
N LYS A 197 -13.68 6.06 29.25
CA LYS A 197 -13.84 6.99 30.38
C LYS A 197 -14.72 6.38 31.48
N GLY A 198 -15.86 5.80 31.11
CA GLY A 198 -16.77 5.15 32.04
C GLY A 198 -16.11 4.00 32.80
N VAL A 199 -15.31 3.16 32.14
CA VAL A 199 -14.58 2.05 32.79
C VAL A 199 -13.61 2.60 33.83
N GLU A 200 -12.80 3.61 33.48
CA GLU A 200 -11.89 4.26 34.43
C GLU A 200 -12.62 4.86 35.63
N TYR A 201 -13.79 5.50 35.42
CA TYR A 201 -14.62 6.01 36.51
C TYR A 201 -15.18 4.88 37.39
N SER A 202 -15.66 3.79 36.79
CA SER A 202 -16.19 2.65 37.52
C SER A 202 -15.12 1.96 38.38
N GLU A 203 -13.88 1.88 37.90
CA GLU A 203 -12.75 1.34 38.66
C GLU A 203 -12.33 2.28 39.79
N LYS A 204 -12.30 3.60 39.55
CA LYS A 204 -12.05 4.59 40.60
C LYS A 204 -13.11 4.54 41.70
N LEU A 205 -14.39 4.39 41.34
CA LEU A 205 -15.49 4.22 42.29
C LEU A 205 -15.37 2.92 43.09
N LYS A 206 -15.05 1.79 42.43
CA LYS A 206 -14.79 0.52 43.13
C LYS A 206 -13.63 0.62 44.10
N LYS A 207 -12.49 1.19 43.69
CA LYS A 207 -11.31 1.41 44.56
C LYS A 207 -11.62 2.35 45.74
N ALA A 208 -12.40 3.41 45.51
CA ALA A 208 -12.82 4.32 46.58
C ALA A 208 -13.81 3.68 47.57
N THR A 209 -14.61 2.71 47.11
CA THR A 209 -15.57 1.97 47.94
C THR A 209 -14.88 0.84 48.72
N GLU A 210 -13.87 0.18 48.14
CA GLU A 210 -13.06 -0.86 48.80
C GLU A 210 -12.05 -0.29 49.81
N GLN A 211 -11.60 0.95 49.64
CA GLN A 211 -10.72 1.63 50.61
C GLN A 211 -11.46 2.21 51.84
N LYS A 212 -12.79 2.06 51.93
CA LYS A 212 -13.55 2.30 53.17
C LYS A 212 -13.97 0.98 53.82
N PRO A 213 -13.10 0.36 54.63
CA PRO A 213 -13.58 -0.42 55.77
C PRO A 213 -12.99 0.12 57.09
N THR A 214 -13.92 0.51 57.96
CA THR A 214 -13.81 0.38 59.43
C THR A 214 -13.05 1.46 60.21
N GLU A 215 -13.58 2.69 60.26
CA GLU A 215 -13.52 3.53 61.47
C GLU A 215 -14.93 3.98 61.84
N GLU A 216 -15.76 3.04 62.30
CA GLU A 216 -16.90 3.36 63.17
C GLU A 216 -17.34 2.07 63.87
N LYS A 217 -16.67 1.76 64.99
CA LYS A 217 -17.22 1.07 66.17
C LYS A 217 -16.11 0.85 67.21
N LYS A 218 -15.83 1.89 68.00
CA LYS A 218 -15.97 1.89 69.47
C LYS A 218 -15.51 3.22 70.06
#